data_AF-A0A9V1F2D0-F1
#
_entry.id   AF-A0A9V1F2D0-F1
#
_cell.length_a   1.000
_cell.length_b   1.000
_cell.length_c   1.000
_cell.angle_alpha   90.00
_cell.angle_beta   90.00
_cell.angle_gamma   90.00
#
_symmetry.space_group_name_H-M   'P 1'
#
loop_
_entity.id
_entity.type
_entity.pdbx_description
1 polymer ?
#
loop_
_entity_poly.entity_id
_entity_poly.type
_entity_poly.pdbx_seq_one_letter_code
_entity_poly.pdbx_strand_id
1 'polypeptide(L)'
;MKNFWRFIFRKNLPPTSLCQMDFAVLGLGDSSYAKFNFVAKKLHRRLLQLGGSALLPACLGDDQHELGPDAAIDPWLHDLWEKVLGLYPVPPDLGVIPPGVPLPSKFTLRFLPEAPKMCSEEQHVAGADPPGPPSEQQPFLAPMVTNQRVTSPSHFQDVRLIEFDITGSGLSFAAGDVVLIRPQNQASHVQQFCRVLGLDPDQFFTLLPREPGVPCPTQLPQPCSVRHLVSHYLDVASVPRRSFFELLACLSPHELEREKLLQFSAPQGQEELYSYCNRPRRTVLEVLCDFPHTAGAVPADYLLDLIPPIRPRAFSIASSLLAHPSRLQILVAVVHYRTRLKEPRRGLCSSWLASLDPGRGPVQVPLWVRPGSLTFPETPDTPVIMVGPGTGVAPFRAAVQERVARGQTGNFLFFGCRWRDQDFYWESEWLELERKGRLTLFTAFSREQERKVYVQHRLRELGPLVWDLLDRRGAYFYLAGNAKGMPADVSEALTSVFREEGGLSGPDAANYLARLQRTMRFQSETWA
;
A
#
# COMPACT_ATOMS: atom_id res chain seq x y z
N MET A 1 -14.74 -0.62 -10.67
CA MET A 1 -14.25 0.38 -11.65
C MET A 1 -13.83 -0.17 -13.02
N LYS A 2 -13.07 -1.28 -13.16
CA LYS A 2 -12.58 -1.74 -14.49
C LYS A 2 -13.70 -1.94 -15.53
N ASN A 3 -14.82 -2.57 -15.16
CA ASN A 3 -15.95 -2.80 -16.07
C ASN A 3 -16.64 -1.48 -16.49
N PHE A 4 -16.92 -0.61 -15.52
CA PHE A 4 -17.43 0.74 -15.77
C PHE A 4 -16.51 1.51 -16.75
N TRP A 5 -15.20 1.47 -16.51
CA TRP A 5 -14.22 2.15 -17.36
C TRP A 5 -14.20 1.59 -18.78
N ARG A 6 -14.22 0.25 -18.92
CA ARG A 6 -14.32 -0.40 -20.24
C ARG A 6 -15.60 -0.03 -20.97
N PHE A 7 -16.71 0.11 -20.25
CA PHE A 7 -18.01 0.45 -20.83
C PHE A 7 -18.08 1.92 -21.26
N ILE A 8 -17.81 2.86 -20.35
CA ILE A 8 -18.02 4.30 -20.58
C ILE A 8 -17.08 4.88 -21.66
N PHE A 9 -15.92 4.25 -21.89
CA PHE A 9 -14.97 4.63 -22.94
C PHE A 9 -15.15 3.87 -24.26
N ARG A 10 -16.23 3.11 -24.45
CA ARG A 10 -16.54 2.53 -25.75
C ARG A 10 -16.77 3.64 -26.79
N LYS A 11 -16.09 3.55 -27.94
CA LYS A 11 -16.13 4.58 -28.99
C LYS A 11 -17.50 4.72 -29.67
N ASN A 12 -18.34 3.67 -29.61
CA ASN A 12 -19.63 3.61 -30.27
C ASN A 12 -20.80 4.17 -29.44
N LEU A 13 -20.54 4.72 -28.24
CA LEU A 13 -21.59 5.36 -27.45
C LEU A 13 -22.00 6.70 -28.10
N PRO A 14 -23.30 6.92 -28.36
CA PRO A 14 -23.79 8.20 -28.88
C PRO A 14 -23.42 9.40 -27.99
N PRO A 15 -23.18 10.59 -28.55
CA PRO A 15 -22.84 11.79 -27.79
C PRO A 15 -24.02 12.33 -26.94
N THR A 16 -25.21 11.75 -27.07
CA THR A 16 -26.41 12.08 -26.29
C THR A 16 -26.72 11.04 -25.22
N SER A 17 -25.87 10.02 -25.03
CA SER A 17 -26.14 8.89 -24.13
C SER A 17 -26.47 9.31 -22.69
N LEU A 18 -25.98 10.47 -22.25
CA LEU A 18 -26.12 11.01 -20.90
C LEU A 18 -26.75 12.41 -20.89
N CYS A 19 -27.50 12.80 -21.95
CA CYS A 19 -28.05 14.16 -22.09
C CYS A 19 -29.01 14.61 -20.98
N GLN A 20 -29.53 13.67 -20.19
CA GLN A 20 -30.42 13.93 -19.05
C GLN A 20 -29.75 13.69 -17.69
N MET A 21 -28.43 13.51 -17.67
CA MET A 21 -27.69 13.20 -16.45
C MET A 21 -26.89 14.41 -15.97
N ASP A 22 -27.30 14.96 -14.83
CA ASP A 22 -26.44 15.85 -14.04
C ASP A 22 -25.36 15.05 -13.32
N PHE A 23 -24.14 15.57 -13.27
CA PHE A 23 -23.03 14.89 -12.62
C PHE A 23 -22.02 15.84 -11.99
N ALA A 24 -21.28 15.31 -11.02
CA ALA A 24 -20.12 15.95 -10.42
C ALA A 24 -18.97 14.93 -10.32
N VAL A 25 -17.72 15.37 -10.46
CA VAL A 25 -16.54 14.49 -10.39
C VAL A 25 -15.55 15.03 -9.37
N LEU A 26 -15.31 14.26 -8.32
CA LEU A 26 -14.23 14.47 -7.37
C LEU A 26 -13.11 13.47 -7.64
N GLY A 27 -11.91 13.98 -7.88
CA GLY A 27 -10.69 13.19 -8.06
C GLY A 27 -9.80 13.24 -6.82
N LEU A 28 -9.30 12.08 -6.42
CA LEU A 28 -8.22 11.94 -5.45
C LEU A 28 -6.94 11.62 -6.22
N GLY A 29 -5.96 12.51 -6.16
CA GLY A 29 -4.68 12.38 -6.84
C GLY A 29 -3.51 12.76 -5.95
N ASP A 30 -2.32 12.60 -6.51
CA ASP A 30 -1.05 12.94 -5.87
C ASP A 30 -0.18 13.60 -6.94
N SER A 31 0.20 14.85 -6.72
CA SER A 31 0.95 15.66 -7.68
C SER A 31 2.41 15.23 -7.85
N SER A 32 2.93 14.35 -6.99
CA SER A 32 4.25 13.71 -7.18
C SER A 32 4.27 12.72 -8.35
N TYR A 33 3.11 12.21 -8.76
CA TYR A 33 2.97 11.34 -9.93
C TYR A 33 2.81 12.17 -11.21
N ALA A 34 3.49 11.76 -12.28
CA ALA A 34 3.44 12.43 -13.58
C ALA A 34 2.01 12.63 -14.16
N LYS A 35 1.05 11.80 -13.75
CA LYS A 35 -0.35 11.84 -14.23
C LYS A 35 -1.33 12.27 -13.14
N PHE A 36 -1.09 13.45 -12.54
CA PHE A 36 -1.94 14.02 -11.50
C PHE A 36 -3.43 14.08 -11.88
N ASN A 37 -4.27 13.42 -11.07
CA ASN A 37 -5.74 13.33 -11.22
C ASN A 37 -6.22 12.89 -12.62
N PHE A 38 -5.40 12.13 -13.35
CA PHE A 38 -5.68 11.78 -14.74
C PHE A 38 -7.01 11.04 -14.94
N VAL A 39 -7.37 10.14 -14.01
CA VAL A 39 -8.63 9.37 -14.08
C VAL A 39 -9.83 10.30 -13.96
N ALA A 40 -9.85 11.21 -12.97
CA ALA A 40 -10.94 12.17 -12.78
C ALA A 40 -11.07 13.13 -13.97
N LYS A 41 -9.96 13.73 -14.42
CA LYS A 41 -9.92 14.60 -15.61
C LYS A 41 -10.41 13.90 -16.87
N LYS A 42 -10.08 12.62 -17.03
CA LYS A 42 -10.50 11.82 -18.18
C LYS A 42 -11.98 11.42 -18.09
N LEU A 43 -12.46 11.08 -16.90
CA LEU A 43 -13.88 10.77 -16.65
C LEU A 43 -14.77 11.99 -16.89
N HIS A 44 -14.45 13.12 -16.28
CA HIS A 44 -15.21 14.36 -16.42
C HIS A 44 -15.37 14.77 -17.89
N ARG A 45 -14.27 14.81 -18.65
CA ARG A 45 -14.32 15.06 -20.10
C ARG A 45 -15.17 14.05 -20.86
N ARG A 46 -15.12 12.77 -20.47
CA ARG A 46 -15.89 11.73 -21.14
C ARG A 46 -17.40 11.86 -20.87
N LEU A 47 -17.79 12.23 -19.65
CA LEU A 47 -19.19 12.46 -19.31
C LEU A 47 -19.77 13.65 -20.09
N LEU A 48 -19.00 14.74 -20.21
CA LEU A 48 -19.37 15.88 -21.09
C LEU A 48 -19.52 15.45 -22.56
N GLN A 49 -18.58 14.66 -23.10
CA GLN A 49 -18.65 14.16 -24.48
C GLN A 49 -19.87 13.28 -24.76
N LEU A 50 -20.45 12.68 -23.73
CA LEU A 50 -21.65 11.84 -23.81
C LEU A 50 -22.93 12.63 -23.52
N GLY A 51 -22.84 13.96 -23.39
CA GLY A 51 -23.98 14.86 -23.21
C GLY A 51 -24.34 15.16 -21.76
N GLY A 52 -23.59 14.62 -20.78
CA GLY A 52 -23.83 14.89 -19.37
C GLY A 52 -23.69 16.37 -19.02
N SER A 53 -24.51 16.83 -18.08
CA SER A 53 -24.50 18.18 -17.53
C SER A 53 -23.63 18.20 -16.27
N ALA A 54 -22.49 18.91 -16.31
CA ALA A 54 -21.64 19.02 -15.14
C ALA A 54 -22.21 20.08 -14.17
N LEU A 55 -22.54 19.66 -12.95
CA LEU A 55 -22.97 20.57 -11.88
C LEU A 55 -21.83 21.52 -11.51
N LEU A 56 -20.61 21.00 -11.39
CA LEU A 56 -19.41 21.76 -11.08
C LEU A 56 -18.22 21.31 -11.94
N PRO A 57 -17.17 22.14 -12.06
CA PRO A 57 -15.86 21.69 -12.52
C PRO A 57 -15.37 20.49 -11.69
N ALA A 58 -14.54 19.63 -12.28
CA ALA A 58 -13.98 18.51 -11.56
C ALA A 58 -13.10 18.98 -10.38
N CYS A 59 -13.39 18.51 -9.18
CA CYS A 59 -12.51 18.71 -8.02
C CYS A 59 -11.26 17.83 -8.17
N LEU A 60 -10.09 18.41 -7.91
CA LEU A 60 -8.80 17.74 -8.04
C LEU A 60 -8.08 17.76 -6.68
N GLY A 61 -8.47 16.87 -5.77
CA GLY A 61 -7.79 16.70 -4.49
C GLY A 61 -6.34 16.23 -4.69
N ASP A 62 -5.41 16.83 -3.94
CA ASP A 62 -3.99 16.52 -3.97
C ASP A 62 -3.48 16.05 -2.60
N ASP A 63 -3.00 14.82 -2.54
CA ASP A 63 -2.41 14.23 -1.34
C ASP A 63 -1.09 14.93 -0.91
N GLN A 64 -0.44 15.67 -1.82
CA GLN A 64 0.79 16.42 -1.52
C GLN A 64 0.54 17.84 -0.98
N HIS A 65 -0.71 18.33 -1.01
CA HIS A 65 -1.04 19.64 -0.48
C HIS A 65 -0.85 19.67 1.05
N GLU A 66 -0.52 20.82 1.64
CA GLU A 66 -0.27 20.93 3.09
C GLU A 66 -1.48 20.52 3.94
N LEU A 67 -2.68 20.87 3.47
CA LEU A 67 -3.96 20.47 4.06
C LEU A 67 -4.51 19.15 3.46
N GLY A 68 -3.69 18.42 2.71
CA GLY A 68 -4.09 17.23 1.97
C GLY A 68 -5.18 17.50 0.92
N PRO A 69 -5.91 16.46 0.48
CA PRO A 69 -6.92 16.61 -0.56
C PRO A 69 -8.12 17.47 -0.12
N ASP A 70 -8.33 17.60 1.19
CA ASP A 70 -9.45 18.35 1.79
C ASP A 70 -9.41 19.84 1.44
N ALA A 71 -8.22 20.39 1.14
CA ALA A 71 -8.05 21.77 0.66
C ALA A 71 -8.91 22.11 -0.56
N ALA A 72 -9.05 21.14 -1.48
CA ALA A 72 -9.86 21.28 -2.67
C ALA A 72 -11.27 20.72 -2.49
N ILE A 73 -11.44 19.75 -1.59
CA ILE A 73 -12.71 19.03 -1.42
C ILE A 73 -13.71 19.86 -0.59
N ASP A 74 -13.28 20.48 0.50
CA ASP A 74 -14.19 21.20 1.41
C ASP A 74 -14.95 22.35 0.72
N PRO A 75 -14.28 23.32 0.06
CA PRO A 75 -15.00 24.38 -0.65
C PRO A 75 -15.85 23.80 -1.80
N TRP A 76 -15.35 22.77 -2.49
CA TRP A 76 -16.08 22.16 -3.59
C TRP A 76 -17.35 21.41 -3.12
N LEU A 77 -17.32 20.77 -1.95
CA LEU A 77 -18.49 20.13 -1.36
C LEU A 77 -19.53 21.17 -0.94
N HIS A 78 -19.10 22.32 -0.43
CA HIS A 78 -20.00 23.44 -0.13
C HIS A 78 -20.74 23.90 -1.39
N ASP A 79 -19.99 24.23 -2.45
CA ASP A 79 -20.55 24.64 -3.74
C ASP A 79 -21.46 23.55 -4.34
N LEU A 80 -21.09 22.27 -4.15
CA LEU A 80 -21.87 21.15 -4.67
C LEU A 80 -23.23 21.09 -3.99
N TRP A 81 -23.24 21.15 -2.66
CA TRP A 81 -24.48 21.08 -1.89
C TRP A 81 -25.36 22.31 -2.13
N GLU A 82 -24.80 23.51 -2.24
CA GLU A 82 -25.55 24.70 -2.62
C GLU A 82 -26.28 24.48 -3.95
N LYS A 83 -25.57 23.96 -4.96
CA LYS A 83 -26.14 23.72 -6.28
C LYS A 83 -27.14 22.57 -6.31
N VAL A 84 -26.86 21.48 -5.61
CA VAL A 84 -27.77 20.32 -5.51
C VAL A 84 -29.04 20.72 -4.80
N LEU A 85 -28.96 21.44 -3.67
CA LEU A 85 -30.12 21.89 -2.91
C LEU A 85 -30.93 22.97 -3.66
N GLY A 86 -30.27 23.79 -4.48
CA GLY A 86 -30.95 24.74 -5.36
C GLY A 86 -31.77 24.06 -6.48
N LEU A 87 -31.30 22.92 -7.00
CA LEU A 87 -32.02 22.13 -8.01
C LEU A 87 -33.04 21.17 -7.40
N TYR A 88 -32.72 20.61 -6.23
CA TYR A 88 -33.45 19.55 -5.55
C TYR A 88 -33.58 19.92 -4.05
N PRO A 89 -34.51 20.81 -3.68
CA PRO A 89 -34.67 21.26 -2.31
C PRO A 89 -35.08 20.12 -1.39
N VAL A 90 -34.69 20.22 -0.11
CA VAL A 90 -35.04 19.22 0.91
C VAL A 90 -36.56 19.17 1.07
N PRO A 91 -37.17 17.97 1.09
CA PRO A 91 -38.59 17.81 1.40
C PRO A 91 -38.97 18.46 2.74
N PRO A 92 -40.14 19.10 2.87
CA PRO A 92 -40.52 19.84 4.09
C PRO A 92 -40.63 18.97 5.36
N ASP A 93 -40.80 17.66 5.17
CA ASP A 93 -40.93 16.62 6.19
C ASP A 93 -39.58 16.11 6.71
N LEU A 94 -38.46 16.51 6.09
CA LEU A 94 -37.11 16.12 6.50
C LEU A 94 -36.36 17.33 7.08
N GLY A 95 -36.09 17.28 8.39
CA GLY A 95 -35.26 18.28 9.06
C GLY A 95 -33.77 18.11 8.76
N VAL A 96 -33.04 19.22 8.70
CA VAL A 96 -31.57 19.21 8.60
C VAL A 96 -31.00 18.74 9.94
N ILE A 97 -30.13 17.73 9.91
CA ILE A 97 -29.44 17.23 11.10
C ILE A 97 -28.52 18.34 11.62
N PRO A 98 -28.63 18.77 12.89
CA PRO A 98 -27.81 19.84 13.43
C PRO A 98 -26.30 19.50 13.41
N PRO A 99 -25.42 20.49 13.25
CA PRO A 99 -23.98 20.30 13.42
C PRO A 99 -23.66 19.72 14.80
N GLY A 100 -22.75 18.75 14.87
CA GLY A 100 -22.33 18.11 16.11
C GLY A 100 -23.18 16.92 16.55
N VAL A 101 -24.26 16.58 15.84
CA VAL A 101 -25.00 15.34 16.03
C VAL A 101 -24.35 14.24 15.19
N PRO A 102 -23.90 13.12 15.78
CA PRO A 102 -23.34 12.03 15.00
C PRO A 102 -24.43 11.38 14.14
N LEU A 103 -24.12 11.15 12.87
CA LEU A 103 -24.98 10.33 12.02
C LEU A 103 -25.12 8.91 12.62
N PRO A 104 -26.21 8.19 12.35
CA PRO A 104 -26.33 6.79 12.77
C PRO A 104 -25.14 5.97 12.26
N SER A 105 -24.62 5.09 13.12
CA SER A 105 -23.53 4.17 12.73
C SER A 105 -23.95 3.26 11.58
N LYS A 106 -22.99 2.74 10.81
CA LYS A 106 -23.32 1.80 9.72
C LYS A 106 -23.80 0.46 10.24
N PHE A 107 -23.28 0.06 11.40
CA PHE A 107 -23.54 -1.24 12.02
C PHE A 107 -23.92 -1.07 13.49
N THR A 108 -24.72 -2.01 13.99
CA THR A 108 -24.96 -2.20 15.42
C THR A 108 -24.23 -3.44 15.89
N LEU A 109 -23.47 -3.30 16.98
CA LEU A 109 -22.77 -4.40 17.65
C LEU A 109 -23.69 -4.95 18.73
N ARG A 110 -24.34 -6.08 18.44
CA ARG A 110 -25.16 -6.79 19.43
C ARG A 110 -24.28 -7.77 20.19
N PHE A 111 -23.91 -7.40 21.42
CA PHE A 111 -23.16 -8.29 22.30
C PHE A 111 -23.99 -9.50 22.76
N LEU A 112 -23.34 -10.65 22.82
CA LEU A 112 -23.93 -11.91 23.25
C LEU A 112 -23.68 -12.12 24.75
N PRO A 113 -24.68 -12.61 25.50
CA PRO A 113 -24.56 -12.83 26.95
C PRO A 113 -23.72 -14.06 27.32
N GLU A 114 -23.65 -15.06 26.45
CA GLU A 114 -22.83 -16.26 26.63
C GLU A 114 -21.88 -16.43 25.45
N ALA A 115 -20.66 -16.91 25.74
CA ALA A 115 -19.73 -17.29 24.70
C ALA A 115 -20.33 -18.47 23.90
N PRO A 116 -20.31 -18.41 22.55
CA PRO A 116 -20.78 -19.53 21.73
C PRO A 116 -19.99 -20.79 22.10
N LYS A 117 -20.70 -21.92 22.29
CA LYS A 117 -20.08 -23.22 22.56
C LYS A 117 -19.20 -23.59 21.36
N MET A 118 -17.88 -23.42 21.50
CA MET A 118 -16.80 -23.87 20.62
C MET A 118 -17.24 -24.16 19.16
N CYS A 119 -17.34 -23.12 18.34
CA CYS A 119 -16.85 -23.29 16.98
C CYS A 119 -15.38 -22.95 17.04
N SER A 120 -14.52 -23.95 16.85
CA SER A 120 -13.10 -23.75 16.60
C SER A 120 -12.98 -22.56 15.64
N GLU A 121 -12.29 -21.49 16.04
CA GLU A 121 -12.12 -20.26 15.23
C GLU A 121 -11.46 -20.55 13.85
N GLU A 122 -11.05 -21.80 13.62
CA GLU A 122 -10.45 -22.36 12.42
C GLU A 122 -11.42 -23.15 11.49
N GLN A 123 -12.71 -23.32 11.82
CA GLN A 123 -13.57 -24.30 11.12
C GLN A 123 -14.63 -23.76 10.14
N HIS A 124 -14.65 -22.46 9.81
CA HIS A 124 -15.49 -21.94 8.72
C HIS A 124 -14.72 -21.65 7.42
N VAL A 125 -14.16 -22.70 6.81
CA VAL A 125 -13.86 -22.73 5.35
C VAL A 125 -14.34 -24.04 4.69
N ALA A 126 -15.12 -24.88 5.37
CA ALA A 126 -15.71 -26.08 4.77
C ALA A 126 -17.04 -25.75 4.05
N GLY A 127 -16.96 -24.91 3.01
CA GLY A 127 -17.99 -24.78 1.96
C GLY A 127 -17.57 -25.64 0.77
N ALA A 128 -18.48 -26.50 0.30
CA ALA A 128 -18.27 -27.58 -0.67
C ALA A 128 -18.02 -27.14 -2.13
N ASP A 129 -17.09 -26.22 -2.35
CA ASP A 129 -16.48 -25.93 -3.66
C ASP A 129 -14.95 -26.08 -3.55
N PRO A 130 -14.24 -26.56 -4.59
CA PRO A 130 -12.78 -26.57 -4.55
C PRO A 130 -12.30 -25.14 -4.30
N PRO A 131 -11.50 -24.88 -3.24
CA PRO A 131 -11.09 -23.54 -2.91
C PRO A 131 -10.33 -22.98 -4.11
N GLY A 132 -10.84 -21.88 -4.66
CA GLY A 132 -10.10 -21.12 -5.66
C GLY A 132 -8.73 -20.68 -5.12
N PRO A 133 -7.86 -20.11 -5.97
CA PRO A 133 -6.56 -19.63 -5.49
C PRO A 133 -6.77 -18.65 -4.32
N PRO A 134 -5.87 -18.67 -3.31
CA PRO A 134 -5.99 -17.79 -2.15
C PRO A 134 -6.20 -16.33 -2.54
N SER A 135 -7.06 -15.65 -1.79
CA SER A 135 -7.53 -14.30 -2.11
C SER A 135 -7.59 -13.42 -0.87
N GLU A 136 -7.94 -12.14 -1.06
CA GLU A 136 -8.17 -11.24 0.07
C GLU A 136 -9.32 -11.71 0.96
N GLN A 137 -10.33 -12.40 0.42
CA GLN A 137 -11.46 -12.90 1.22
C GLN A 137 -11.08 -14.17 1.98
N GLN A 138 -10.28 -15.03 1.35
CA GLN A 138 -9.80 -16.29 1.91
C GLN A 138 -8.29 -16.37 1.73
N PRO A 139 -7.51 -15.74 2.64
CA PRO A 139 -6.06 -15.80 2.58
C PRO A 139 -5.56 -17.20 2.94
N PHE A 140 -4.42 -17.60 2.39
CA PHE A 140 -3.74 -18.83 2.79
C PHE A 140 -2.93 -18.57 4.05
N LEU A 141 -3.13 -19.40 5.07
CA LEU A 141 -2.39 -19.35 6.33
C LEU A 141 -1.04 -20.06 6.16
N ALA A 142 -0.05 -19.34 5.62
CA ALA A 142 1.24 -19.92 5.27
C ALA A 142 2.12 -20.15 6.50
N PRO A 143 2.62 -21.38 6.75
CA PRO A 143 3.61 -21.61 7.78
C PRO A 143 4.89 -20.81 7.53
N MET A 144 5.33 -20.03 8.51
CA MET A 144 6.63 -19.35 8.47
C MET A 144 7.73 -20.38 8.77
N VAL A 145 8.65 -20.55 7.83
CA VAL A 145 9.75 -21.53 7.92
C VAL A 145 10.98 -20.88 8.55
N THR A 146 11.36 -19.71 8.04
CA THR A 146 12.52 -18.97 8.53
C THR A 146 12.22 -17.47 8.62
N ASN A 147 12.86 -16.81 9.59
CA ASN A 147 12.82 -15.37 9.78
C ASN A 147 14.21 -14.89 10.20
N GLN A 148 15.07 -14.60 9.22
CA GLN A 148 16.49 -14.34 9.45
C GLN A 148 16.83 -12.89 9.13
N ARG A 149 17.50 -12.20 10.07
CA ARG A 149 18.13 -10.92 9.78
C ARG A 149 19.31 -11.11 8.83
N VAL A 150 19.30 -10.38 7.71
CA VAL A 150 20.34 -10.43 6.66
C VAL A 150 21.30 -9.25 6.70
N THR A 151 21.02 -8.22 7.50
CA THR A 151 21.99 -7.16 7.80
C THR A 151 22.86 -7.52 9.00
N SER A 152 24.07 -6.98 9.05
CA SER A 152 24.92 -7.09 10.24
C SER A 152 24.17 -6.59 11.50
N PRO A 153 24.33 -7.22 12.68
CA PRO A 153 23.69 -6.78 13.92
C PRO A 153 24.00 -5.32 14.29
N SER A 154 25.18 -4.82 13.93
CA SER A 154 25.60 -3.42 14.14
C SER A 154 24.98 -2.44 13.15
N HIS A 155 24.41 -2.93 12.03
CA HIS A 155 23.72 -2.07 11.08
C HIS A 155 22.44 -1.51 11.71
N PHE A 156 22.16 -0.22 11.49
CA PHE A 156 21.02 0.43 12.14
C PHE A 156 19.66 -0.06 11.63
N GLN A 157 19.61 -0.57 10.40
CA GLN A 157 18.39 -1.05 9.77
C GLN A 157 18.33 -2.58 9.86
N ASP A 158 17.34 -3.11 10.59
CA ASP A 158 17.02 -4.54 10.59
C ASP A 158 16.31 -4.87 9.27
N VAL A 159 16.93 -5.70 8.44
CA VAL A 159 16.33 -6.23 7.21
C VAL A 159 16.33 -7.74 7.33
N ARG A 160 15.17 -8.34 7.05
CA ARG A 160 14.94 -9.77 7.23
C ARG A 160 14.57 -10.45 5.94
N LEU A 161 15.13 -11.65 5.74
CA LEU A 161 14.65 -12.63 4.78
C LEU A 161 13.68 -13.55 5.51
N ILE A 162 12.44 -13.59 5.02
CA ILE A 162 11.38 -14.43 5.60
C ILE A 162 10.95 -15.43 4.54
N GLU A 163 10.88 -16.70 4.91
CA GLU A 163 10.43 -17.79 4.06
C GLU A 163 9.12 -18.39 4.58
N PHE A 164 8.21 -18.66 3.65
CA PHE A 164 6.93 -19.30 3.90
C PHE A 164 6.82 -20.62 3.13
N ASP A 165 6.21 -21.62 3.77
CA ASP A 165 5.72 -22.83 3.12
C ASP A 165 4.38 -22.54 2.44
N ILE A 166 4.29 -22.84 1.14
CA ILE A 166 3.05 -22.70 0.36
C ILE A 166 2.58 -24.05 -0.21
N THR A 167 3.07 -25.16 0.33
CA THR A 167 2.63 -26.51 -0.04
C THR A 167 1.12 -26.65 0.15
N GLY A 168 0.43 -27.21 -0.85
CA GLY A 168 -1.02 -27.40 -0.80
C GLY A 168 -1.87 -26.13 -0.97
N SER A 169 -1.25 -24.95 -1.09
CA SER A 169 -1.99 -23.67 -1.23
C SER A 169 -2.60 -23.45 -2.61
N GLY A 170 -2.12 -24.16 -3.64
CA GLY A 170 -2.46 -23.88 -5.04
C GLY A 170 -1.93 -22.53 -5.56
N LEU A 171 -1.09 -21.83 -4.80
CA LEU A 171 -0.47 -20.57 -5.23
C LEU A 171 0.49 -20.82 -6.39
N SER A 172 0.34 -20.01 -7.44
CA SER A 172 1.28 -19.91 -8.56
C SER A 172 1.68 -18.45 -8.72
N PHE A 173 2.97 -18.21 -8.94
CA PHE A 173 3.53 -16.88 -9.10
C PHE A 173 4.78 -16.91 -9.97
N ALA A 174 5.05 -15.79 -10.64
CA ALA A 174 6.24 -15.58 -11.46
C ALA A 174 7.11 -14.44 -10.91
N ALA A 175 8.34 -14.35 -11.40
CA ALA A 175 9.20 -13.21 -11.13
C ALA A 175 8.50 -11.88 -11.46
N GLY A 176 8.50 -10.96 -10.49
CA GLY A 176 7.80 -9.68 -10.59
C GLY A 176 6.47 -9.65 -9.83
N ASP A 177 5.90 -10.81 -9.48
CA ASP A 177 4.67 -10.88 -8.68
C ASP A 177 4.88 -10.43 -7.23
N VAL A 178 3.76 -10.09 -6.59
CA VAL A 178 3.74 -9.46 -5.28
C VAL A 178 2.86 -10.28 -4.34
N VAL A 179 3.39 -10.57 -3.15
CA VAL A 179 2.61 -11.18 -2.07
C VAL A 179 1.96 -10.10 -1.22
N LEU A 180 0.69 -10.29 -0.89
CA LEU A 180 -0.06 -9.48 0.06
C LEU A 180 -0.14 -10.23 1.37
N ILE A 181 0.28 -9.58 2.45
CA ILE A 181 0.27 -10.13 3.81
C ILE A 181 -0.70 -9.33 4.66
N ARG A 182 -1.59 -10.01 5.38
CA ARG A 182 -2.48 -9.39 6.36
C ARG A 182 -1.78 -9.41 7.74
N PRO A 183 -1.41 -8.24 8.29
CA PRO A 183 -0.81 -8.18 9.61
C PRO A 183 -1.85 -8.19 10.72
N GLN A 184 -1.37 -8.30 11.95
CA GLN A 184 -2.18 -8.19 13.17
C GLN A 184 -1.60 -7.16 14.12
N ASN A 185 -2.46 -6.55 14.95
CA ASN A 185 -2.03 -5.68 16.03
C ASN A 185 -1.34 -6.48 17.14
N GLN A 186 -0.40 -5.84 17.84
CA GLN A 186 0.27 -6.44 19.00
C GLN A 186 -0.72 -6.63 20.15
N ALA A 187 -0.57 -7.73 20.90
CA ALA A 187 -1.44 -8.06 22.02
C ALA A 187 -1.52 -6.94 23.09
N SER A 188 -0.41 -6.24 23.33
CA SER A 188 -0.36 -5.08 24.24
C SER A 188 -1.25 -3.93 23.77
N HIS A 189 -1.24 -3.61 22.46
CA HIS A 189 -2.10 -2.58 21.88
C HIS A 189 -3.58 -2.97 21.93
N VAL A 190 -3.89 -4.25 21.67
CA VAL A 190 -5.27 -4.77 21.79
C VAL A 190 -5.79 -4.60 23.22
N GLN A 191 -4.98 -4.96 24.22
CA GLN A 191 -5.35 -4.80 25.63
C GLN A 191 -5.53 -3.33 26.03
N GLN A 192 -4.61 -2.45 25.60
CA GLN A 192 -4.70 -1.02 25.88
C GLN A 192 -5.94 -0.39 25.22
N PHE A 193 -6.25 -0.79 23.98
CA PHE A 193 -7.43 -0.36 23.27
C PHE A 193 -8.72 -0.78 23.99
N CYS A 194 -8.84 -2.05 24.37
CA CYS A 194 -10.01 -2.54 25.10
C CYS A 194 -10.17 -1.81 26.44
N ARG A 195 -9.06 -1.56 27.15
CA ARG A 195 -9.06 -0.83 28.42
C ARG A 195 -9.59 0.60 28.30
N VAL A 196 -9.14 1.36 27.30
CA VAL A 196 -9.51 2.78 27.19
C VAL A 196 -10.96 2.98 26.72
N LEU A 197 -11.53 2.02 25.99
CA LEU A 197 -12.94 2.02 25.59
C LEU A 197 -13.87 1.26 26.56
N GLY A 198 -13.32 0.68 27.63
CA GLY A 198 -14.11 -0.13 28.58
C GLY A 198 -14.72 -1.39 27.97
N LEU A 199 -14.08 -1.98 26.95
CA LEU A 199 -14.53 -3.20 26.29
C LEU A 199 -13.87 -4.44 26.90
N ASP A 200 -14.64 -5.53 27.02
CA ASP A 200 -14.11 -6.84 27.35
C ASP A 200 -13.59 -7.53 26.07
N PRO A 201 -12.28 -7.84 25.97
CA PRO A 201 -11.71 -8.50 24.79
C PRO A 201 -12.33 -9.87 24.49
N ASP A 202 -12.82 -10.58 25.50
CA ASP A 202 -13.33 -11.95 25.35
C ASP A 202 -14.85 -11.99 25.11
N GLN A 203 -15.50 -10.83 25.09
CA GLN A 203 -16.92 -10.70 24.78
C GLN A 203 -17.17 -10.90 23.27
N PHE A 204 -18.21 -11.66 22.95
CA PHE A 204 -18.65 -11.91 21.59
C PHE A 204 -19.79 -10.99 21.17
N PHE A 205 -19.84 -10.64 19.90
CA PHE A 205 -20.91 -9.84 19.29
C PHE A 205 -21.28 -10.35 17.90
N THR A 206 -22.46 -9.94 17.43
CA THR A 206 -22.90 -10.06 16.04
C THR A 206 -23.10 -8.68 15.43
N LEU A 207 -22.62 -8.48 14.21
CA LEU A 207 -22.84 -7.26 13.45
C LEU A 207 -24.21 -7.29 12.76
N LEU A 208 -24.96 -6.20 12.93
CA LEU A 208 -26.23 -5.97 12.25
C LEU A 208 -26.13 -4.70 11.40
N PRO A 209 -26.30 -4.75 10.08
CA PRO A 209 -26.31 -3.56 9.24
C PRO A 209 -27.57 -2.74 9.56
N ARG A 210 -27.44 -1.41 9.68
CA ARG A 210 -28.60 -0.53 9.88
C ARG A 210 -29.38 -0.28 8.59
N GLU A 211 -28.70 -0.30 7.45
CA GLU A 211 -29.31 -0.06 6.15
C GLU A 211 -29.58 -1.37 5.40
N PRO A 212 -30.78 -1.54 4.82
CA PRO A 212 -31.09 -2.70 3.98
C PRO A 212 -30.12 -2.82 2.80
N GLY A 213 -29.58 -4.01 2.56
CA GLY A 213 -28.70 -4.29 1.42
C GLY A 213 -27.22 -3.95 1.64
N VAL A 214 -26.84 -3.40 2.79
CA VAL A 214 -25.42 -3.25 3.17
C VAL A 214 -24.92 -4.56 3.78
N PRO A 215 -24.00 -5.30 3.13
CA PRO A 215 -23.46 -6.53 3.70
C PRO A 215 -22.51 -6.24 4.86
N CYS A 216 -22.48 -7.14 5.84
CA CYS A 216 -21.43 -7.11 6.86
C CYS A 216 -20.05 -7.35 6.22
N PRO A 217 -18.97 -6.80 6.79
CA PRO A 217 -17.62 -7.08 6.33
C PRO A 217 -17.33 -8.58 6.35
N THR A 218 -17.01 -9.15 5.18
CA THR A 218 -16.77 -10.60 5.04
C THR A 218 -15.52 -11.08 5.78
N GLN A 219 -14.61 -10.17 6.12
CA GLN A 219 -13.41 -10.47 6.88
C GLN A 219 -13.66 -10.68 8.38
N LEU A 220 -14.84 -10.32 8.88
CA LEU A 220 -15.20 -10.49 10.29
C LEU A 220 -16.07 -11.75 10.45
N PRO A 221 -15.60 -12.77 11.20
CA PRO A 221 -16.41 -13.94 11.49
C PRO A 221 -17.66 -13.52 12.27
N GLN A 222 -18.76 -14.26 12.13
CA GLN A 222 -20.00 -14.00 12.88
C GLN A 222 -20.40 -15.30 13.59
N PRO A 223 -20.43 -15.36 14.93
CA PRO A 223 -20.09 -14.29 15.88
C PRO A 223 -18.59 -13.93 15.92
N CYS A 224 -18.26 -12.71 16.34
CA CYS A 224 -16.89 -12.19 16.46
C CYS A 224 -16.57 -11.84 17.91
N SER A 225 -15.34 -12.10 18.38
CA SER A 225 -14.87 -11.55 19.65
C SER A 225 -14.32 -10.12 19.47
N VAL A 226 -14.42 -9.29 20.52
CA VAL A 226 -13.78 -7.97 20.53
C VAL A 226 -12.27 -8.08 20.28
N ARG A 227 -11.63 -9.09 20.86
CA ARG A 227 -10.22 -9.42 20.60
C ARG A 227 -9.95 -9.63 19.13
N HIS A 228 -10.75 -10.43 18.42
CA HIS A 228 -10.57 -10.67 16.99
C HIS A 228 -10.76 -9.38 16.17
N LEU A 229 -11.82 -8.61 16.44
CA LEU A 229 -12.08 -7.31 15.80
C LEU A 229 -10.86 -6.39 15.89
N VAL A 230 -10.32 -6.20 17.09
CA VAL A 230 -9.21 -5.27 17.32
C VAL A 230 -7.89 -5.83 16.81
N SER A 231 -7.64 -7.13 16.91
CA SER A 231 -6.37 -7.73 16.49
C SER A 231 -6.23 -7.85 14.97
N HIS A 232 -7.30 -8.21 14.26
CA HIS A 232 -7.27 -8.60 12.84
C HIS A 232 -7.92 -7.59 11.90
N TYR A 233 -8.82 -6.74 12.39
CA TYR A 233 -9.62 -5.88 11.54
C TYR A 233 -9.35 -4.40 11.74
N LEU A 234 -9.31 -3.85 12.96
CA LEU A 234 -9.17 -2.40 13.18
C LEU A 234 -7.71 -1.92 13.14
N ASP A 235 -7.39 -0.93 12.31
CA ASP A 235 -6.04 -0.34 12.23
C ASP A 235 -5.80 0.72 13.31
N VAL A 236 -5.63 0.26 14.55
CA VAL A 236 -5.39 1.13 15.72
C VAL A 236 -4.02 1.81 15.70
N ALA A 237 -3.10 1.34 14.85
CA ALA A 237 -1.77 1.89 14.67
C ALA A 237 -1.70 2.95 13.54
N SER A 238 -2.78 3.14 12.78
CA SER A 238 -2.85 4.16 11.75
C SER A 238 -2.87 5.57 12.34
N VAL A 239 -2.42 6.55 11.55
CA VAL A 239 -2.57 7.97 11.88
C VAL A 239 -4.02 8.38 11.55
N PRO A 240 -4.82 8.85 12.52
CA PRO A 240 -6.21 9.21 12.28
C PRO A 240 -6.32 10.38 11.31
N ARG A 241 -7.37 10.34 10.49
CA ARG A 241 -7.74 11.43 9.57
C ARG A 241 -8.53 12.50 10.31
N ARG A 242 -8.71 13.68 9.70
CA ARG A 242 -9.55 14.75 10.25
C ARG A 242 -10.95 14.27 10.64
N SER A 243 -11.59 13.46 9.81
CA SER A 243 -12.93 12.89 10.06
C SER A 243 -13.03 12.05 11.34
N PHE A 244 -11.91 11.48 11.82
CA PHE A 244 -11.88 10.77 13.10
C PHE A 244 -12.08 11.73 14.27
N PHE A 245 -11.42 12.89 14.24
CA PHE A 245 -11.55 13.92 15.27
C PHE A 245 -12.94 14.55 15.24
N GLU A 246 -13.52 14.72 14.05
CA GLU A 246 -14.86 15.25 13.87
C GLU A 246 -15.91 14.33 14.50
N LEU A 247 -15.84 13.04 14.20
CA LEU A 247 -16.74 12.06 14.77
C LEU A 247 -16.54 11.89 16.29
N LEU A 248 -15.30 11.89 16.78
CA LEU A 248 -15.04 11.87 18.23
C LEU A 248 -15.60 13.11 18.93
N ALA A 249 -15.54 14.30 18.31
CA ALA A 249 -16.12 15.50 18.88
C ALA A 249 -17.65 15.36 19.07
N CYS A 250 -18.35 14.79 18.08
CA CYS A 250 -19.79 14.52 18.16
C CYS A 250 -20.15 13.51 19.25
N LEU A 251 -19.23 12.59 19.58
CA LEU A 251 -19.43 11.54 20.58
C LEU A 251 -18.93 11.95 21.98
N SER A 252 -18.25 13.08 22.11
CA SER A 252 -17.59 13.49 23.35
C SER A 252 -18.59 14.06 24.36
N PRO A 253 -18.71 13.46 25.57
CA PRO A 253 -19.51 14.02 26.65
C PRO A 253 -18.75 15.09 27.45
N HIS A 254 -17.44 15.24 27.23
CA HIS A 254 -16.57 16.10 28.02
C HIS A 254 -16.23 17.38 27.26
N GLU A 255 -16.65 18.53 27.81
CA GLU A 255 -16.61 19.83 27.11
C GLU A 255 -15.22 20.21 26.60
N LEU A 256 -14.19 20.16 27.44
CA LEU A 256 -12.82 20.55 27.04
C LEU A 256 -12.21 19.60 26.00
N GLU A 257 -12.56 18.30 26.07
CA GLU A 257 -12.07 17.33 25.08
C GLU A 257 -12.78 17.57 23.75
N ARG A 258 -14.10 17.78 23.79
CA ARG A 258 -14.91 18.14 22.62
C ARG A 258 -14.40 19.40 21.94
N GLU A 259 -14.14 20.48 22.67
CA GLU A 259 -13.61 21.73 22.12
C GLU A 259 -12.28 21.50 21.38
N LYS A 260 -11.37 20.73 21.98
CA LYS A 260 -10.08 20.41 21.35
C LYS A 260 -10.26 19.55 20.09
N LEU A 261 -11.16 18.57 20.11
CA LEU A 261 -11.48 17.73 18.96
C LEU A 261 -12.15 18.53 17.82
N LEU A 262 -13.04 19.48 18.15
CA LEU A 262 -13.63 20.41 17.19
C LEU A 262 -12.56 21.31 16.57
N GLN A 263 -11.61 21.79 17.38
CA GLN A 263 -10.50 22.60 16.88
C GLN A 263 -9.67 21.82 15.86
N PHE A 264 -9.32 20.57 16.13
CA PHE A 264 -8.59 19.72 15.17
C PHE A 264 -9.36 19.45 13.87
N SER A 265 -10.69 19.43 13.96
CA SER A 265 -11.58 19.21 12.80
C SER A 265 -11.78 20.47 11.96
N ALA A 266 -11.58 21.66 12.53
CA ALA A 266 -11.79 22.92 11.84
C ALA A 266 -10.68 23.23 10.81
N PRO A 267 -11.00 23.97 9.74
CA PRO A 267 -9.99 24.46 8.78
C PRO A 267 -8.89 25.30 9.43
N GLN A 268 -9.23 26.12 10.45
CA GLN A 268 -8.26 26.98 11.13
C GLN A 268 -7.33 26.19 12.08
N GLY A 269 -7.75 25.01 12.54
CA GLY A 269 -6.96 24.18 13.47
C GLY A 269 -6.07 23.13 12.80
N GLN A 270 -5.90 23.18 11.47
CA GLN A 270 -5.10 22.20 10.74
C GLN A 270 -3.62 22.22 11.12
N GLU A 271 -3.04 23.37 11.44
CA GLU A 271 -1.66 23.46 11.91
C GLU A 271 -1.49 22.79 13.28
N GLU A 272 -2.49 22.92 14.15
CA GLU A 272 -2.50 22.27 15.45
C GLU A 272 -2.69 20.77 15.31
N LEU A 273 -3.62 20.31 14.46
CA LEU A 273 -3.78 18.89 14.15
C LEU A 273 -2.50 18.32 13.55
N TYR A 274 -1.83 19.05 12.66
CA TYR A 274 -0.56 18.61 12.07
C TYR A 274 0.52 18.48 13.13
N SER A 275 0.67 19.47 14.01
CA SER A 275 1.66 19.49 15.09
C SER A 275 1.40 18.42 16.14
N TYR A 276 0.13 18.23 16.50
CA TYR A 276 -0.33 17.19 17.40
C TYR A 276 -0.20 15.84 16.72
N CYS A 277 -0.97 15.52 15.70
CA CYS A 277 -1.11 14.16 15.16
C CYS A 277 -0.11 13.82 14.04
N ASN A 278 -0.12 14.55 12.93
CA ASN A 278 0.51 14.12 11.68
C ASN A 278 2.04 14.13 11.75
N ARG A 279 2.63 15.20 12.29
CA ARG A 279 4.07 15.40 12.41
C ARG A 279 4.75 14.33 13.27
N PRO A 280 4.26 14.01 14.49
CA PRO A 280 4.82 12.92 15.27
C PRO A 280 4.30 11.53 14.88
N ARG A 281 3.35 11.44 13.93
CA ARG A 281 2.65 10.20 13.53
C ARG A 281 1.97 9.55 14.74
N ARG A 282 1.18 10.33 15.48
CA ARG A 282 0.38 9.81 16.59
C ARG A 282 -0.68 8.85 16.03
N THR A 283 -0.84 7.72 16.70
CA THR A 283 -1.73 6.63 16.27
C THR A 283 -3.14 6.82 16.82
N VAL A 284 -4.13 6.15 16.22
CA VAL A 284 -5.51 6.10 16.73
C VAL A 284 -5.55 5.72 18.21
N LEU A 285 -4.81 4.67 18.59
CA LEU A 285 -4.75 4.21 19.98
C LEU A 285 -4.21 5.29 20.94
N GLU A 286 -3.15 5.99 20.55
CA GLU A 286 -2.60 7.07 21.37
C GLU A 286 -3.56 8.25 21.49
N VAL A 287 -4.26 8.63 20.41
CA VAL A 287 -5.27 9.69 20.49
C VAL A 287 -6.40 9.29 21.44
N LEU A 288 -6.88 8.04 21.38
CA LEU A 288 -7.89 7.55 22.32
C LEU A 288 -7.40 7.59 23.79
N CYS A 289 -6.10 7.35 24.02
CA CYS A 289 -5.50 7.49 25.35
C CYS A 289 -5.34 8.95 25.80
N ASP A 290 -5.11 9.87 24.86
CA ASP A 290 -4.99 11.32 25.14
C ASP A 290 -6.37 11.96 25.41
N PHE A 291 -7.47 11.33 24.97
CA PHE A 291 -8.88 11.75 25.18
C PHE A 291 -9.70 10.67 25.92
N PRO A 292 -9.34 10.33 27.18
CA PRO A 292 -9.90 9.16 27.87
C PRO A 292 -11.39 9.29 28.19
N HIS A 293 -11.92 10.50 28.46
CA HIS A 293 -13.35 10.66 28.77
C HIS A 293 -14.21 10.46 27.52
N THR A 294 -13.74 10.98 26.38
CA THR A 294 -14.36 10.74 25.08
C THR A 294 -14.26 9.28 24.69
N ALA A 295 -13.06 8.67 24.78
CA ALA A 295 -12.82 7.29 24.39
C ALA A 295 -13.68 6.30 25.18
N GLY A 296 -13.80 6.47 26.50
CA GLY A 296 -14.65 5.63 27.35
C GLY A 296 -16.15 5.80 27.11
N ALA A 297 -16.57 6.85 26.42
CA ALA A 297 -17.96 7.13 26.08
C ALA A 297 -18.33 6.73 24.64
N VAL A 298 -17.36 6.34 23.81
CA VAL A 298 -17.61 5.92 22.41
C VAL A 298 -18.50 4.66 22.42
N PRO A 299 -19.71 4.71 21.84
CA PRO A 299 -20.53 3.52 21.69
C PRO A 299 -19.87 2.51 20.74
N ALA A 300 -19.92 1.22 21.07
CA ALA A 300 -19.28 0.16 20.28
C ALA A 300 -19.74 0.13 18.81
N ASP A 301 -20.97 0.57 18.55
CA ASP A 301 -21.58 0.74 17.23
C ASP A 301 -20.74 1.62 16.28
N TYR A 302 -20.02 2.61 16.81
CA TYR A 302 -19.23 3.55 16.01
C TYR A 302 -17.80 3.10 15.72
N LEU A 303 -17.37 1.94 16.23
CA LEU A 303 -15.97 1.48 16.08
C LEU A 303 -15.54 1.33 14.63
N LEU A 304 -16.41 0.78 13.77
CA LEU A 304 -16.14 0.58 12.35
C LEU A 304 -16.25 1.88 11.53
N ASP A 305 -16.87 2.91 12.09
CA ASP A 305 -16.95 4.25 11.48
C ASP A 305 -15.76 5.13 11.87
N LEU A 306 -15.27 4.98 13.11
CA LEU A 306 -14.10 5.69 13.62
C LEU A 306 -12.79 5.10 13.09
N ILE A 307 -12.63 3.78 13.13
CA ILE A 307 -11.32 3.15 12.94
C ILE A 307 -11.31 2.39 11.61
N PRO A 308 -10.39 2.73 10.68
CA PRO A 308 -10.33 2.09 9.39
C PRO A 308 -9.88 0.62 9.51
N PRO A 309 -10.20 -0.23 8.54
CA PRO A 309 -9.72 -1.60 8.52
C PRO A 309 -8.21 -1.67 8.23
N ILE A 310 -7.54 -2.66 8.82
CA ILE A 310 -6.14 -3.01 8.55
C ILE A 310 -5.99 -3.31 7.05
N ARG A 311 -5.13 -2.55 6.40
CA ARG A 311 -4.80 -2.79 5.00
C ARG A 311 -3.70 -3.86 4.87
N PRO A 312 -3.87 -4.85 3.97
CA PRO A 312 -2.81 -5.80 3.66
C PRO A 312 -1.57 -5.07 3.12
N ARG A 313 -0.38 -5.56 3.46
CA ARG A 313 0.87 -5.00 2.97
C ARG A 313 1.47 -5.84 1.86
N ALA A 314 1.83 -5.16 0.77
CA ALA A 314 2.42 -5.75 -0.40
C ALA A 314 3.95 -5.86 -0.26
N PHE A 315 4.52 -7.00 -0.65
CA PHE A 315 5.96 -7.23 -0.75
C PHE A 315 6.28 -7.89 -2.08
N SER A 316 7.29 -7.38 -2.79
CA SER A 316 7.81 -8.05 -3.99
C SER A 316 8.39 -9.41 -3.60
N ILE A 317 8.02 -10.46 -4.33
CA ILE A 317 8.48 -11.82 -4.04
C ILE A 317 9.98 -11.92 -4.41
N ALA A 318 10.76 -12.52 -3.51
CA ALA A 318 12.23 -12.60 -3.60
C ALA A 318 12.76 -13.99 -4.00
N SER A 319 11.87 -14.93 -4.33
CA SER A 319 12.20 -16.28 -4.81
C SER A 319 11.46 -16.61 -6.11
N SER A 320 11.99 -17.57 -6.88
CA SER A 320 11.28 -18.20 -8.00
C SER A 320 10.80 -19.61 -7.63
N LEU A 321 9.60 -20.00 -8.06
CA LEU A 321 9.11 -21.37 -7.93
C LEU A 321 9.98 -22.40 -8.66
N LEU A 322 10.73 -21.99 -9.69
CA LEU A 322 11.66 -22.89 -10.40
C LEU A 322 12.91 -23.21 -9.57
N ALA A 323 13.34 -22.29 -8.70
CA ALA A 323 14.50 -22.47 -7.84
C ALA A 323 14.12 -23.01 -6.46
N HIS A 324 12.96 -22.59 -5.94
CA HIS A 324 12.46 -22.96 -4.62
C HIS A 324 11.01 -23.46 -4.73
N PRO A 325 10.79 -24.72 -5.13
CA PRO A 325 9.46 -25.30 -5.21
C PRO A 325 8.74 -25.20 -3.86
N SER A 326 7.47 -24.79 -3.87
CA SER A 326 6.62 -24.65 -2.69
C SER A 326 7.14 -23.69 -1.60
N ARG A 327 8.09 -22.80 -1.91
CA ARG A 327 8.60 -21.78 -0.98
C ARG A 327 8.43 -20.37 -1.54
N LEU A 328 7.92 -19.48 -0.69
CA LEU A 328 7.80 -18.06 -1.00
C LEU A 328 8.70 -17.27 -0.05
N GLN A 329 9.63 -16.49 -0.61
CA GLN A 329 10.54 -15.65 0.18
C GLN A 329 10.25 -14.17 -0.02
N ILE A 330 10.40 -13.36 1.03
CA ILE A 330 10.32 -11.89 0.97
C ILE A 330 11.50 -11.25 1.70
N LEU A 331 11.87 -10.05 1.26
CA LEU A 331 12.88 -9.22 1.92
C LEU A 331 12.21 -8.00 2.58
N VAL A 332 12.26 -7.93 3.91
CA VAL A 332 11.51 -6.96 4.71
C VAL A 332 12.47 -6.06 5.47
N ALA A 333 12.49 -4.77 5.13
CA ALA A 333 13.12 -3.76 5.98
C ALA A 333 12.16 -3.39 7.13
N VAL A 334 12.58 -3.65 8.37
CA VAL A 334 11.78 -3.35 9.56
C VAL A 334 11.67 -1.84 9.73
N VAL A 335 10.45 -1.32 9.64
CA VAL A 335 10.17 0.10 9.82
C VAL A 335 10.25 0.44 11.30
N HIS A 336 11.30 1.19 11.66
CA HIS A 336 11.53 1.70 13.00
C HIS A 336 12.20 3.08 12.92
N TYR A 337 11.55 4.12 13.42
CA TYR A 337 12.09 5.48 13.40
C TYR A 337 11.63 6.28 14.61
N ARG A 338 12.41 7.30 14.99
CA ARG A 338 12.07 8.21 16.08
C ARG A 338 11.35 9.43 15.53
N THR A 339 10.35 9.91 16.27
CA THR A 339 9.72 11.21 16.02
C THR A 339 9.99 12.11 17.22
N ARG A 340 9.29 13.25 17.32
CA ARG A 340 9.36 14.11 18.52
C ARG A 340 8.80 13.44 19.78
N LEU A 341 8.07 12.33 19.62
CA LEU A 341 7.59 11.53 20.74
C LEU A 341 8.69 10.62 21.29
N LYS A 342 8.59 10.31 22.58
CA LYS A 342 9.51 9.41 23.29
C LYS A 342 9.49 8.00 22.70
N GLU A 343 8.29 7.48 22.41
CA GLU A 343 8.10 6.14 21.86
C GLU A 343 8.42 6.10 20.35
N PRO A 344 9.35 5.23 19.91
CA PRO A 344 9.70 5.10 18.50
C PRO A 344 8.53 4.52 17.70
N ARG A 345 8.34 5.06 16.50
CA ARG A 345 7.31 4.59 15.57
C ARG A 345 7.73 3.28 14.92
N ARG A 346 6.80 2.34 14.85
CA ARG A 346 6.99 1.02 14.24
C ARG A 346 5.94 0.80 13.16
N GLY A 347 6.34 0.22 12.02
CA GLY A 347 5.38 -0.19 11.00
C GLY A 347 4.61 -1.43 11.46
N LEU A 348 3.28 -1.44 11.33
CA LEU A 348 2.42 -2.54 11.77
C LEU A 348 2.89 -3.89 11.21
N CYS A 349 2.89 -4.06 9.88
CA CYS A 349 3.23 -5.32 9.25
C CYS A 349 4.70 -5.73 9.46
N SER A 350 5.65 -4.83 9.26
CA SER A 350 7.07 -5.16 9.37
C SER A 350 7.50 -5.51 10.80
N SER A 351 6.94 -4.81 11.80
CA SER A 351 7.25 -5.11 13.20
C SER A 351 6.53 -6.37 13.70
N TRP A 352 5.30 -6.63 13.23
CA TRP A 352 4.60 -7.88 13.47
C TRP A 352 5.41 -9.06 12.91
N LEU A 353 5.76 -9.03 11.61
CA LEU A 353 6.60 -10.07 11.00
C LEU A 353 7.94 -10.25 11.71
N ALA A 354 8.60 -9.18 12.12
CA ALA A 354 9.86 -9.25 12.86
C ALA A 354 9.73 -9.83 14.29
N SER A 355 8.52 -9.79 14.87
CA SER A 355 8.26 -10.35 16.20
C SER A 355 7.98 -11.86 16.18
N LEU A 356 7.65 -12.41 15.02
CA LEU A 356 7.34 -13.83 14.85
C LEU A 356 8.61 -14.67 14.82
N ASP A 357 8.61 -15.78 15.57
CA ASP A 357 9.77 -16.68 15.72
C ASP A 357 9.33 -18.13 15.48
N PRO A 358 9.59 -18.71 14.29
CA PRO A 358 9.21 -20.09 13.99
C PRO A 358 9.99 -21.12 14.82
N GLY A 359 11.09 -20.72 15.50
CA GLY A 359 11.82 -21.59 16.42
C GLY A 359 11.10 -21.81 17.76
N ARG A 360 10.10 -20.98 18.10
CA ARG A 360 9.32 -21.09 19.35
C ARG A 360 8.02 -21.87 19.20
N GLY A 361 7.63 -22.20 17.97
CA GLY A 361 6.40 -22.92 17.67
C GLY A 361 5.90 -22.62 16.25
N PRO A 362 4.87 -23.35 15.79
CA PRO A 362 4.28 -23.12 14.48
C PRO A 362 3.69 -21.70 14.41
N VAL A 363 4.10 -20.94 13.40
CA VAL A 363 3.59 -19.60 13.10
C VAL A 363 2.94 -19.65 11.73
N GLN A 364 1.72 -19.15 11.62
CA GLN A 364 1.01 -19.01 10.35
C GLN A 364 0.77 -17.55 10.02
N VAL A 365 1.00 -17.18 8.77
CA VAL A 365 0.84 -15.81 8.26
C VAL A 365 -0.19 -15.80 7.13
N PRO A 366 -1.30 -15.05 7.25
CA PRO A 366 -2.29 -14.97 6.18
C PRO A 366 -1.74 -14.18 4.99
N LEU A 367 -1.65 -14.85 3.83
CA LEU A 367 -1.12 -14.27 2.61
C LEU A 367 -1.84 -14.74 1.34
N TRP A 368 -1.69 -13.98 0.26
CA TRP A 368 -2.10 -14.34 -1.10
C TRP A 368 -1.24 -13.60 -2.12
N VAL A 369 -1.21 -14.10 -3.35
CA VAL A 369 -0.42 -13.48 -4.42
C VAL A 369 -1.31 -12.67 -5.34
N ARG A 370 -0.77 -11.55 -5.84
CA ARG A 370 -1.35 -10.78 -6.93
C ARG A 370 -0.32 -10.62 -8.05
N PRO A 371 -0.76 -10.67 -9.32
CA PRO A 371 0.09 -10.30 -10.45
C PRO A 371 0.76 -8.95 -10.22
N GLY A 372 2.08 -8.93 -10.42
CA GLY A 372 2.91 -7.76 -10.25
C GLY A 372 2.82 -6.75 -11.39
N SER A 373 3.67 -5.73 -11.31
CA SER A 373 3.79 -4.70 -12.36
C SER A 373 4.89 -5.02 -13.38
N LEU A 374 5.83 -5.89 -13.00
CA LEU A 374 6.99 -6.25 -13.80
C LEU A 374 6.70 -7.49 -14.65
N THR A 375 6.98 -7.41 -15.94
CA THR A 375 6.86 -8.54 -16.88
C THR A 375 8.20 -8.76 -17.57
N PHE A 376 8.72 -9.98 -17.49
CA PHE A 376 10.01 -10.37 -18.07
C PHE A 376 9.85 -10.93 -19.50
N PRO A 377 10.84 -10.73 -20.39
CA PRO A 377 10.76 -11.25 -21.75
C PRO A 377 10.83 -12.79 -21.75
N GLU A 378 9.94 -13.41 -22.53
CA GLU A 378 9.92 -14.86 -22.72
C GLU A 378 11.04 -15.34 -23.65
N THR A 379 11.49 -14.48 -24.57
CA THR A 379 12.57 -14.77 -25.52
C THR A 379 13.89 -15.05 -24.77
N PRO A 380 14.48 -16.25 -24.91
CA PRO A 380 15.62 -16.68 -24.09
C PRO A 380 16.86 -15.78 -24.14
N ASP A 381 17.12 -15.15 -25.29
CA ASP A 381 18.35 -14.36 -25.52
C ASP A 381 18.19 -12.87 -25.25
N THR A 382 16.98 -12.40 -24.92
CA THR A 382 16.74 -10.98 -24.65
C THR A 382 17.37 -10.59 -23.32
N PRO A 383 18.34 -9.65 -23.31
CA PRO A 383 18.98 -9.23 -22.08
C PRO A 383 18.04 -8.43 -21.18
N VAL A 384 18.29 -8.47 -19.88
CA VAL A 384 17.58 -7.65 -18.89
C VAL A 384 18.57 -6.85 -18.05
N ILE A 385 18.30 -5.56 -17.90
CA ILE A 385 19.00 -4.64 -17.01
C ILE A 385 18.08 -4.41 -15.81
N MET A 386 18.53 -4.81 -14.63
CA MET A 386 17.77 -4.76 -13.38
C MET A 386 18.48 -3.80 -12.43
N VAL A 387 17.79 -2.74 -12.00
CA VAL A 387 18.34 -1.72 -11.11
C VAL A 387 17.54 -1.70 -9.82
N GLY A 388 18.12 -2.22 -8.74
CA GLY A 388 17.42 -2.47 -7.48
C GLY A 388 18.25 -2.14 -6.24
N PRO A 389 18.37 -0.87 -5.85
CA PRO A 389 19.06 -0.52 -4.60
C PRO A 389 18.25 -0.92 -3.35
N GLY A 390 18.94 -1.35 -2.30
CA GLY A 390 18.34 -1.76 -1.03
C GLY A 390 17.36 -2.91 -1.21
N THR A 391 16.20 -2.86 -0.56
CA THR A 391 15.16 -3.90 -0.71
C THR A 391 14.55 -3.98 -2.11
N GLY A 392 14.86 -3.02 -2.99
CA GLY A 392 14.49 -3.04 -4.42
C GLY A 392 15.05 -4.24 -5.18
N VAL A 393 16.06 -4.95 -4.66
CA VAL A 393 16.62 -6.14 -5.31
C VAL A 393 15.72 -7.38 -5.22
N ALA A 394 14.72 -7.41 -4.32
CA ALA A 394 13.86 -8.56 -4.09
C ALA A 394 13.26 -9.17 -5.38
N PRO A 395 12.51 -8.43 -6.22
CA PRO A 395 11.94 -8.99 -7.45
C PRO A 395 13.01 -9.43 -8.46
N PHE A 396 14.19 -8.80 -8.44
CA PHE A 396 15.28 -9.16 -9.35
C PHE A 396 16.00 -10.43 -8.94
N ARG A 397 16.01 -10.77 -7.65
CA ARG A 397 16.45 -12.09 -7.21
C ARG A 397 15.55 -13.19 -7.74
N ALA A 398 14.23 -13.03 -7.60
CA ALA A 398 13.27 -13.96 -8.19
C ALA A 398 13.47 -14.08 -9.71
N ALA A 399 13.64 -12.96 -10.41
CA ALA A 399 13.86 -12.93 -11.85
C ALA A 399 15.16 -13.64 -12.26
N VAL A 400 16.28 -13.36 -11.60
CA VAL A 400 17.56 -14.02 -11.89
C VAL A 400 17.45 -15.52 -11.66
N GLN A 401 16.86 -15.96 -10.53
CA GLN A 401 16.65 -17.37 -10.26
C GLN A 401 15.82 -18.05 -11.36
N GLU A 402 14.71 -17.43 -11.77
CA GLU A 402 13.83 -17.98 -12.79
C GLU A 402 14.50 -18.05 -14.17
N ARG A 403 15.19 -16.97 -14.56
CA ARG A 403 15.89 -16.88 -15.85
C ARG A 403 17.06 -17.86 -15.92
N VAL A 404 17.82 -18.01 -14.84
CA VAL A 404 18.94 -18.97 -14.75
C VAL A 404 18.43 -20.41 -14.78
N ALA A 405 17.32 -20.72 -14.10
CA ALA A 405 16.69 -22.04 -14.17
C ALA A 405 16.22 -22.38 -15.60
N ARG A 406 15.84 -21.37 -16.39
CA ARG A 406 15.50 -21.49 -17.82
C ARG A 406 16.72 -21.44 -18.75
N GLY A 407 17.94 -21.39 -18.22
CA GLY A 407 19.19 -21.40 -18.99
C GLY A 407 19.61 -20.04 -19.57
N GLN A 408 18.91 -18.95 -19.24
CA GLN A 408 19.17 -17.61 -19.78
C GLN A 408 20.37 -16.95 -19.06
N THR A 409 21.21 -16.24 -19.82
CA THR A 409 22.49 -15.68 -19.32
C THR A 409 22.58 -14.16 -19.39
N GLY A 410 21.73 -13.50 -20.17
CA GLY A 410 21.72 -12.04 -20.33
C GLY A 410 21.10 -11.32 -19.12
N ASN A 411 21.67 -11.47 -17.94
CA ASN A 411 21.19 -10.90 -16.68
C ASN A 411 22.19 -9.86 -16.17
N PHE A 412 21.81 -8.58 -16.15
CA PHE A 412 22.65 -7.48 -15.67
C PHE A 412 22.00 -6.84 -14.44
N LEU A 413 22.64 -6.91 -13.28
CA LEU A 413 22.11 -6.40 -12.02
C LEU A 413 22.95 -5.22 -11.52
N PHE A 414 22.31 -4.06 -11.40
CA PHE A 414 22.86 -2.89 -10.71
C PHE A 414 22.28 -2.84 -9.29
N PHE A 415 23.08 -3.28 -8.33
CA PHE A 415 22.73 -3.30 -6.92
C PHE A 415 23.38 -2.13 -6.18
N GLY A 416 22.66 -1.54 -5.23
CA GLY A 416 23.18 -0.46 -4.40
C GLY A 416 22.85 -0.66 -2.93
N CYS A 417 23.83 -0.49 -2.05
CA CYS A 417 23.65 -0.50 -0.61
C CYS A 417 24.61 0.50 0.07
N ARG A 418 24.71 0.49 1.40
CA ARG A 418 25.58 1.43 2.12
C ARG A 418 27.00 0.90 2.20
N TRP A 419 27.17 -0.31 2.72
CA TRP A 419 28.45 -0.93 2.97
C TRP A 419 28.40 -2.40 2.58
N ARG A 420 29.47 -2.90 1.95
CA ARG A 420 29.56 -4.28 1.50
C ARG A 420 29.43 -5.29 2.64
N ASP A 421 30.00 -4.98 3.80
CA ASP A 421 30.05 -5.85 4.98
C ASP A 421 28.80 -5.76 5.88
N GLN A 422 27.85 -4.86 5.61
CA GLN A 422 26.69 -4.65 6.48
C GLN A 422 25.33 -4.90 5.82
N ASP A 423 25.14 -4.48 4.57
CA ASP A 423 23.83 -4.50 3.90
C ASP A 423 23.90 -4.97 2.44
N PHE A 424 24.92 -5.76 2.08
CA PHE A 424 25.01 -6.45 0.79
C PHE A 424 24.28 -7.81 0.84
N TYR A 425 22.98 -7.79 0.53
CA TYR A 425 22.14 -8.98 0.57
C TYR A 425 22.57 -10.03 -0.46
N TRP A 426 22.59 -11.31 -0.04
CA TRP A 426 22.88 -12.48 -0.88
C TRP A 426 24.22 -12.43 -1.64
N GLU A 427 25.25 -11.81 -1.06
CA GLU A 427 26.58 -11.73 -1.67
C GLU A 427 27.07 -13.08 -2.25
N SER A 428 26.96 -14.16 -1.47
CA SER A 428 27.42 -15.49 -1.90
C SER A 428 26.68 -15.99 -3.15
N GLU A 429 25.36 -15.78 -3.22
CA GLU A 429 24.52 -16.17 -4.37
C GLU A 429 24.92 -15.39 -5.62
N TRP A 430 25.12 -14.07 -5.51
CA TRP A 430 25.51 -13.24 -6.66
C TRP A 430 26.88 -13.60 -7.21
N LEU A 431 27.89 -13.76 -6.33
CA LEU A 431 29.25 -14.11 -6.75
C LEU A 431 29.30 -15.51 -7.39
N GLU A 432 28.51 -16.45 -6.91
CA GLU A 432 28.41 -17.78 -7.53
C GLU A 432 27.81 -17.70 -8.93
N LEU A 433 26.74 -16.92 -9.12
CA LEU A 433 26.10 -16.74 -10.41
C LEU A 433 27.00 -16.02 -11.42
N GLU A 434 27.77 -15.04 -10.96
CA GLU A 434 28.77 -14.34 -11.78
C GLU A 434 29.88 -15.29 -12.22
N ARG A 435 30.43 -16.10 -11.31
CA ARG A 435 31.43 -17.12 -11.63
C ARG A 435 30.92 -18.14 -12.66
N LYS A 436 29.63 -18.45 -12.67
CA LYS A 436 28.99 -19.35 -13.65
C LYS A 436 28.63 -18.65 -14.97
N GLY A 437 28.95 -17.37 -15.14
CA GLY A 437 28.59 -16.59 -16.33
C GLY A 437 27.07 -16.41 -16.50
N ARG A 438 26.31 -16.49 -15.39
CA ARG A 438 24.84 -16.40 -15.37
C ARG A 438 24.33 -15.01 -14.98
N LEU A 439 25.19 -14.18 -14.40
CA LEU A 439 24.87 -12.83 -13.93
C LEU A 439 26.09 -11.93 -14.16
N THR A 440 25.85 -10.70 -14.61
CA THR A 440 26.84 -9.62 -14.55
C THR A 440 26.41 -8.65 -13.45
N LEU A 441 27.21 -8.52 -12.39
CA LEU A 441 26.87 -7.71 -11.22
C LEU A 441 27.63 -6.38 -11.21
N PHE A 442 26.91 -5.29 -10.96
CA PHE A 442 27.47 -3.96 -10.74
C PHE A 442 26.99 -3.43 -9.38
N THR A 443 27.94 -3.17 -8.48
CA THR A 443 27.63 -2.70 -7.12
C THR A 443 27.93 -1.22 -6.92
N ALA A 444 27.07 -0.56 -6.15
CA ALA A 444 27.25 0.82 -5.70
C ALA A 444 27.17 0.89 -4.16
N PHE A 445 28.33 0.97 -3.51
CA PHE A 445 28.44 1.16 -2.07
C PHE A 445 28.50 2.66 -1.75
N SER A 446 27.42 3.16 -1.13
CA SER A 446 27.23 4.60 -0.96
C SER A 446 28.00 5.22 0.20
N ARG A 447 28.61 4.41 1.08
CA ARG A 447 29.24 4.87 2.33
C ARG A 447 30.64 4.29 2.60
N GLU A 448 31.26 3.62 1.62
CA GLU A 448 32.64 3.10 1.74
C GLU A 448 33.73 4.16 1.48
N GLN A 449 33.33 5.31 0.92
CA GLN A 449 34.22 6.40 0.58
C GLN A 449 33.52 7.75 0.83
N GLU A 450 34.30 8.83 0.84
CA GLU A 450 33.80 10.20 1.09
C GLU A 450 32.74 10.62 0.06
N ARG A 451 33.01 10.34 -1.23
CA ARG A 451 32.05 10.60 -2.31
C ARG A 451 31.03 9.46 -2.44
N LYS A 452 29.76 9.75 -2.16
CA LYS A 452 28.68 8.76 -2.31
C LYS A 452 28.55 8.23 -3.74
N VAL A 453 28.60 6.92 -3.89
CA VAL A 453 28.37 6.22 -5.17
C VAL A 453 27.00 5.54 -5.13
N TYR A 454 26.16 5.83 -6.12
CA TYR A 454 24.83 5.26 -6.27
C TYR A 454 24.69 4.57 -7.62
N VAL A 455 23.59 3.83 -7.82
CA VAL A 455 23.33 3.06 -9.05
C VAL A 455 23.30 3.95 -10.31
N GLN A 456 22.80 5.18 -10.21
CA GLN A 456 22.81 6.14 -11.32
C GLN A 456 24.21 6.61 -11.71
N HIS A 457 25.20 6.52 -10.80
CA HIS A 457 26.60 6.80 -11.16
C HIS A 457 27.19 5.62 -11.93
N ARG A 458 26.92 4.37 -11.50
CA ARG A 458 27.34 3.16 -12.21
C ARG A 458 26.72 3.05 -13.59
N LEU A 459 25.46 3.44 -13.76
CA LEU A 459 24.80 3.48 -15.07
C LEU A 459 25.49 4.44 -16.04
N ARG A 460 25.92 5.62 -15.58
CA ARG A 460 26.67 6.58 -16.40
C ARG A 460 28.08 6.07 -16.73
N GLU A 461 28.78 5.54 -15.73
CA GLU A 461 30.12 4.94 -15.91
C GLU A 461 30.11 3.80 -16.94
N LEU A 462 29.06 3.00 -16.96
CA LEU A 462 28.86 1.89 -17.88
C LEU A 462 27.97 2.27 -19.08
N GLY A 463 27.91 3.57 -19.41
CA GLY A 463 27.10 4.13 -20.49
C GLY A 463 27.19 3.34 -21.80
N PRO A 464 28.40 3.04 -22.34
CA PRO A 464 28.54 2.30 -23.58
C PRO A 464 27.87 0.92 -23.55
N LEU A 465 27.99 0.20 -22.44
CA LEU A 465 27.35 -1.11 -22.25
C LEU A 465 25.82 -0.97 -22.13
N VAL A 466 25.35 -0.01 -21.34
CA VAL A 466 23.91 0.23 -21.16
C VAL A 466 23.26 0.59 -22.50
N TRP A 467 23.90 1.43 -23.30
CA TRP A 467 23.42 1.81 -24.63
C TRP A 467 23.41 0.62 -25.60
N ASP A 468 24.49 -0.16 -25.68
CA ASP A 468 24.55 -1.37 -26.53
C ASP A 468 23.42 -2.36 -26.20
N LEU A 469 23.21 -2.62 -24.90
CA LEU A 469 22.16 -3.51 -24.44
C LEU A 469 20.77 -3.00 -24.83
N LEU A 470 20.48 -1.72 -24.60
CA LEU A 470 19.16 -1.15 -24.87
C LEU A 470 18.89 -0.98 -26.36
N ASP A 471 19.83 -0.42 -27.12
CA ASP A 471 19.56 -0.06 -28.50
C ASP A 471 19.78 -1.23 -29.47
N ARG A 472 20.93 -1.91 -29.37
CA ARG A 472 21.32 -2.95 -30.33
C ARG A 472 20.78 -4.32 -29.96
N ARG A 473 20.79 -4.67 -28.68
CA ARG A 473 20.37 -6.00 -28.19
C ARG A 473 18.91 -6.06 -27.72
N GLY A 474 18.19 -4.96 -27.78
CA GLY A 474 16.76 -4.94 -27.45
C GLY A 474 16.45 -5.23 -25.99
N ALA A 475 17.37 -4.95 -25.06
CA ALA A 475 17.24 -5.28 -23.64
C ALA A 475 16.02 -4.62 -22.99
N TYR A 476 15.52 -5.26 -21.93
CA TYR A 476 14.49 -4.70 -21.07
C TYR A 476 15.14 -4.08 -19.84
N PHE A 477 14.66 -2.91 -19.43
CA PHE A 477 15.13 -2.16 -18.28
C PHE A 477 14.09 -2.19 -17.17
N TYR A 478 14.53 -2.56 -15.98
CA TYR A 478 13.70 -2.67 -14.79
C TYR A 478 14.28 -1.83 -13.66
N LEU A 479 13.40 -1.11 -12.98
CA LEU A 479 13.75 -0.32 -11.81
C LEU A 479 12.86 -0.71 -10.63
N ALA A 480 13.45 -1.03 -9.48
CA ALA A 480 12.66 -1.30 -8.28
C ALA A 480 13.27 -0.68 -7.02
N GLY A 481 12.41 -0.22 -6.09
CA GLY A 481 12.83 0.33 -4.81
C GLY A 481 12.09 1.62 -4.40
N ASN A 482 12.81 2.54 -3.75
CA ASN A 482 12.22 3.74 -3.16
C ASN A 482 11.70 4.73 -4.23
N ALA A 483 10.44 5.13 -4.14
CA ALA A 483 9.75 6.02 -5.08
C ALA A 483 10.11 7.52 -4.99
N LYS A 484 11.01 7.92 -4.08
CA LYS A 484 11.43 9.33 -3.91
C LYS A 484 12.34 9.81 -5.06
N GLY A 485 13.56 10.27 -4.77
CA GLY A 485 14.45 10.82 -5.81
C GLY A 485 15.01 9.78 -6.79
N MET A 486 15.08 8.50 -6.39
CA MET A 486 15.79 7.46 -7.14
C MET A 486 15.28 7.27 -8.58
N PRO A 487 13.96 7.23 -8.89
CA PRO A 487 13.50 7.05 -10.26
C PRO A 487 13.79 8.23 -11.17
N ALA A 488 13.78 9.46 -10.63
CA ALA A 488 14.17 10.65 -11.38
C ALA A 488 15.67 10.61 -11.70
N ASP A 489 16.51 10.31 -10.70
CA ASP A 489 17.97 10.23 -10.87
C ASP A 489 18.39 9.17 -11.90
N VAL A 490 17.71 8.01 -11.92
CA VAL A 490 17.97 6.94 -12.89
C VAL A 490 17.49 7.33 -14.29
N SER A 491 16.33 7.97 -14.39
CA SER A 491 15.82 8.46 -15.68
C SER A 491 16.73 9.52 -16.29
N GLU A 492 17.27 10.41 -15.45
CA GLU A 492 18.26 11.41 -15.86
C GLU A 492 19.56 10.75 -16.31
N ALA A 493 20.07 9.77 -15.56
CA ALA A 493 21.28 9.02 -15.94
C ALA A 493 21.12 8.32 -17.29
N LEU A 494 19.99 7.66 -17.53
CA LEU A 494 19.70 7.04 -18.83
C LEU A 494 19.62 8.08 -19.95
N THR A 495 18.98 9.23 -19.71
CA THR A 495 18.90 10.30 -20.71
C THR A 495 20.28 10.86 -21.06
N SER A 496 21.19 10.96 -20.09
CA SER A 496 22.60 11.32 -20.32
C SER A 496 23.31 10.25 -21.17
N VAL A 497 23.17 8.97 -20.86
CA VAL A 497 23.72 7.86 -21.67
C VAL A 497 23.20 7.90 -23.11
N PHE A 498 21.91 8.16 -23.33
CA PHE A 498 21.33 8.24 -24.68
C PHE A 498 21.91 9.40 -25.50
N ARG A 499 22.29 10.49 -24.85
CA ARG A 499 22.90 11.65 -25.50
C ARG A 499 24.38 11.40 -25.81
N GLU A 500 25.13 10.91 -24.84
CA GLU A 500 26.58 10.73 -24.92
C GLU A 500 26.96 9.55 -25.84
N GLU A 501 26.30 8.41 -25.66
CA GLU A 501 26.64 7.17 -26.39
C GLU A 501 25.76 6.96 -27.63
N GLY A 502 24.52 7.43 -27.58
CA GLY A 502 23.57 7.33 -28.68
C GLY A 502 23.58 8.49 -29.65
N GLY A 503 24.28 9.59 -29.33
CA GLY A 503 24.31 10.81 -30.14
C GLY A 503 22.94 11.51 -30.27
N LEU A 504 21.98 11.20 -29.38
CA LEU A 504 20.64 11.77 -29.44
C LEU A 504 20.62 13.21 -28.91
N SER A 505 19.76 14.05 -29.51
CA SER A 505 19.44 15.36 -28.95
C SER A 505 18.67 15.22 -27.63
N GLY A 506 18.59 16.29 -26.84
CA GLY A 506 17.79 16.29 -25.59
C GLY A 506 16.33 15.84 -25.79
N PRO A 507 15.59 16.42 -26.75
CA PRO A 507 14.23 15.98 -27.09
C PRO A 507 14.16 14.52 -27.57
N ASP A 508 15.11 14.07 -28.38
CA ASP A 508 15.12 12.70 -28.91
C ASP A 508 15.41 11.67 -27.82
N ALA A 509 16.30 11.97 -26.88
CA ALA A 509 16.58 11.12 -25.73
C ALA A 509 15.33 10.97 -24.83
N ALA A 510 14.59 12.06 -24.60
CA ALA A 510 13.32 12.01 -23.86
C ALA A 510 12.26 11.18 -24.61
N ASN A 511 12.16 11.35 -25.93
CA ASN A 511 11.26 10.55 -26.78
C ASN A 511 11.65 9.06 -26.78
N TYR A 512 12.95 8.75 -26.75
CA TYR A 512 13.45 7.38 -26.66
C TYR A 512 13.03 6.71 -25.35
N LEU A 513 13.21 7.39 -24.21
CA LEU A 513 12.77 6.88 -22.91
C LEU A 513 11.25 6.68 -22.87
N ALA A 514 10.49 7.67 -23.36
CA ALA A 514 9.03 7.58 -23.45
C ALA A 514 8.58 6.40 -24.35
N ARG A 515 9.32 6.12 -25.43
CA ARG A 515 9.09 4.96 -26.28
C ARG A 515 9.31 3.66 -25.51
N LEU A 516 10.42 3.52 -24.77
CA LEU A 516 10.70 2.32 -23.97
C LEU A 516 9.60 2.07 -22.92
N GLN A 517 9.12 3.12 -22.26
CA GLN A 517 8.01 3.02 -21.31
C GLN A 517 6.71 2.59 -21.99
N ARG A 518 6.39 3.18 -23.15
CA ARG A 518 5.18 2.83 -23.92
C ARG A 518 5.21 1.39 -24.44
N THR A 519 6.39 0.86 -24.78
CA THR A 519 6.56 -0.51 -25.26
C THR A 519 6.82 -1.51 -24.14
N MET A 520 6.67 -1.12 -22.86
CA MET A 520 6.96 -1.95 -21.68
C MET A 520 8.41 -2.50 -21.64
N ARG A 521 9.34 -1.90 -22.40
CA ARG A 521 10.77 -2.20 -22.32
C ARG A 521 11.47 -1.44 -21.21
N PHE A 522 10.84 -0.40 -20.66
CA PHE A 522 11.21 0.22 -19.40
C PHE A 522 10.05 0.06 -18.42
N GLN A 523 10.28 -0.58 -17.29
CA GLN A 523 9.27 -0.84 -16.26
C GLN A 523 9.81 -0.45 -14.89
N SER A 524 8.95 0.11 -14.04
CA SER A 524 9.33 0.55 -12.70
C SER A 524 8.33 0.08 -11.66
N GLU A 525 8.82 -0.57 -10.61
CA GLU A 525 8.05 -0.94 -9.42
C GLU A 525 8.62 -0.20 -8.21
N THR A 526 8.00 0.92 -7.84
CA THR A 526 8.53 1.77 -6.77
C THR A 526 7.50 2.02 -5.68
N TRP A 527 7.97 2.14 -4.44
CA TRP A 527 7.12 2.28 -3.25
C TRP A 527 7.71 3.26 -2.23
N ALA A 528 6.87 3.73 -1.31
CA ALA A 528 7.20 4.65 -0.22
C ALA A 528 6.86 4.09 1.16
#